data_AF-A0A829X8T8-F1
#
_entry.id   AF-A0A829X8T8-F1
#
_cell.length_a   1.000
_cell.length_b   1.000
_cell.length_c   1.000
_cell.angle_alpha   90.00
_cell.angle_beta   90.00
_cell.angle_gamma   90.00
#
_symmetry.space_group_name_H-M   'P 1'
#
loop_
_entity.id
_entity.type
_entity.pdbx_description
1 polymer ?
#
loop_
_entity_poly.entity_id
_entity_poly.type
_entity_poly.pdbx_seq_one_letter_code
_entity_poly.pdbx_strand_id
1 'polypeptide(L)'
;MADTVIVLCRYTHGITLRLSAAGEAERRAQLSKEDRPDRSPTRVVQQVTLNGANKAPDYHPKDNVMLGRVGRTAVDKAFWDAWLKQNADSDLVKNQVVFAELTDARANAKAAEFKAEKTGFEPLDPEEIKRKGLAAAEEASRARVAA
;
A
#
# COMPACT_ATOMS: atom_id res chain seq x y z
N MET A 1 -12.46 20.30 -18.29
CA MET A 1 -12.83 18.90 -17.94
C MET A 1 -11.66 18.36 -17.14
N ALA A 2 -11.86 17.96 -15.89
CA ALA A 2 -10.77 17.46 -15.06
C ALA A 2 -10.33 16.09 -15.59
N ASP A 3 -9.07 16.00 -16.04
CA ASP A 3 -8.49 14.74 -16.50
C ASP A 3 -8.41 13.81 -15.29
N THR A 4 -9.08 12.66 -15.35
CA THR A 4 -9.20 11.73 -14.22
C THR A 4 -8.41 10.46 -14.53
N VAL A 5 -7.64 9.96 -13.57
CA VAL A 5 -6.90 8.70 -13.66
C VAL A 5 -7.45 7.68 -12.69
N ILE A 6 -7.35 6.39 -13.05
CA ILE A 6 -7.72 5.30 -12.14
C ILE A 6 -6.47 4.90 -11.37
N VAL A 7 -6.45 5.26 -10.09
CA VAL A 7 -5.40 4.84 -9.17
C VAL A 7 -5.79 3.51 -8.56
N LEU A 8 -4.84 2.58 -8.59
CA LEU A 8 -4.96 1.21 -8.16
C LEU A 8 -4.16 1.04 -6.87
N CYS A 9 -4.70 0.28 -5.92
CA CYS A 9 -4.04 0.01 -4.64
C CYS A 9 -4.12 -1.48 -4.30
N ARG A 10 -2.96 -2.10 -4.04
CA ARG A 10 -2.82 -3.51 -3.67
C ARG A 10 -3.11 -3.79 -2.19
N TYR A 11 -3.07 -2.78 -1.32
CA TYR A 11 -3.33 -3.01 0.11
C TYR A 11 -4.76 -3.44 0.38
N THR A 12 -4.94 -4.30 1.37
CA THR A 12 -6.23 -4.89 1.73
C THR A 12 -7.27 -3.85 2.10
N HIS A 13 -6.93 -2.87 2.94
CA HIS A 13 -7.87 -1.85 3.44
C HIS A 13 -7.82 -0.51 2.68
N GLY A 14 -6.89 -0.37 1.74
CA GLY A 14 -6.63 0.90 1.07
C GLY A 14 -5.72 1.81 1.90
N ILE A 15 -5.40 2.98 1.36
CA ILE A 15 -4.53 3.97 2.00
C ILE A 15 -4.98 5.40 1.68
N THR A 16 -4.68 6.34 2.57
CA THR A 16 -4.90 7.76 2.30
C THR A 16 -3.63 8.41 1.77
N LEU A 17 -3.69 8.88 0.53
CA LEU A 17 -2.64 9.70 -0.06
C LEU A 17 -2.81 11.14 0.42
N ARG A 18 -1.73 11.73 0.92
CA ARG A 18 -1.69 13.12 1.37
C ARG A 18 -0.69 13.89 0.52
N LEU A 19 -1.11 15.04 0.01
CA LEU A 19 -0.26 15.98 -0.72
C LEU A 19 0.14 17.11 0.23
N SER A 20 1.44 17.31 0.39
CA SER A 20 1.99 18.40 1.20
C SER A 20 2.08 19.67 0.37
N ALA A 21 2.13 20.84 1.03
CA ALA A 21 2.38 22.09 0.32
C ALA A 21 3.72 22.04 -0.43
N ALA A 22 3.75 22.58 -1.65
CA ALA A 22 4.95 22.58 -2.47
C ALA A 22 6.10 23.30 -1.74
N GLY A 23 7.31 22.72 -1.78
CA GLY A 23 8.49 23.29 -1.12
C GLY A 23 8.61 22.95 0.38
N GLU A 24 7.59 22.36 1.03
CA GLU A 24 7.67 22.02 2.46
C GLU A 24 8.68 20.91 2.75
N ALA A 25 8.79 19.92 1.87
CA ALA A 25 9.76 18.84 2.02
C ALA A 25 11.20 19.37 1.90
N GLU A 26 11.45 20.22 0.90
CA GLU A 26 12.74 20.84 0.64
C GLU A 26 13.13 21.81 1.75
N ARG A 27 12.19 22.65 2.21
CA ARG A 27 12.37 23.55 3.36
C ARG A 27 12.78 22.77 4.61
N ARG A 28 12.09 21.66 4.90
CA ARG A 28 12.40 20.80 6.07
C ARG A 28 13.74 20.10 5.91
N ALA A 29 14.05 19.62 4.72
CA ALA A 29 15.35 19.03 4.43
C ALA A 29 16.50 20.04 4.62
N GLN A 30 16.31 21.29 4.20
CA GLN A 30 17.27 22.38 4.39
C GLN A 30 17.44 22.71 5.88
N LEU A 31 16.35 22.88 6.62
CA LEU A 31 16.37 23.12 8.07
C LEU A 31 17.06 21.99 8.84
N SER A 32 16.87 20.74 8.41
CA SER A 32 17.56 19.58 8.99
C SER A 32 19.08 19.62 8.74
N LYS A 33 19.51 20.01 7.53
CA LYS A 33 20.95 20.19 7.21
C LYS A 33 21.60 21.30 8.03
N GLU A 34 20.84 22.32 8.39
CA GLU A 34 21.26 23.44 9.25
C GLU A 34 21.17 23.12 10.75
N ASP A 35 20.97 21.84 11.13
CA ASP A 35 20.81 21.37 12.52
C ASP A 35 19.66 22.04 13.28
N ARG A 36 18.63 22.50 12.55
CA ARG A 36 17.42 23.12 13.09
C ARG A 36 16.16 22.41 12.57
N PRO A 37 15.99 21.10 12.81
CA PRO A 37 14.91 20.34 12.21
C PRO A 37 13.53 20.83 12.66
N ASP A 38 12.67 21.14 11.69
CA ASP A 38 11.25 21.40 11.95
C ASP A 38 10.52 20.07 12.21
N ARG A 39 10.11 19.87 13.46
CA ARG A 39 9.38 18.67 13.93
C ARG A 39 7.86 18.84 13.91
N SER A 40 7.35 19.96 13.42
CA SER A 40 5.91 20.18 13.30
C SER A 40 5.27 19.20 12.28
N PRO A 41 4.00 18.83 12.42
CA PRO A 41 3.32 18.01 11.43
C PRO A 41 3.29 18.72 10.07
N THR A 42 3.53 17.97 8.98
CA THR A 42 3.49 18.54 7.63
C THR A 42 2.10 19.04 7.31
N ARG A 43 2.01 20.26 6.75
CA ARG A 43 0.72 20.81 6.31
C ARG A 43 0.21 20.06 5.09
N VAL A 44 -0.94 19.40 5.24
CA VAL A 44 -1.64 18.69 4.16
C VAL A 44 -2.49 19.70 3.41
N VAL A 45 -2.28 19.80 2.09
CA VAL A 45 -3.08 20.66 1.19
C VAL A 45 -4.28 19.89 0.67
N GLN A 46 -4.07 18.63 0.28
CA GLN A 46 -5.10 17.78 -0.27
C GLN A 46 -4.89 16.33 0.18
N GLN A 47 -5.99 15.60 0.31
CA GLN A 47 -5.96 14.18 0.63
C GLN A 47 -6.98 13.42 -0.20
N VAL A 48 -6.63 12.19 -0.57
CA VAL A 48 -7.50 11.26 -1.30
C VAL A 48 -7.35 9.88 -0.68
N THR A 49 -8.48 9.26 -0.33
CA THR A 49 -8.49 7.89 0.18
C THR A 49 -8.68 6.91 -0.97
N LEU A 50 -7.70 6.04 -1.15
CA LEU A 50 -7.75 4.95 -2.11
C LEU A 50 -8.48 3.76 -1.53
N ASN A 51 -9.26 3.10 -2.36
CA ASN A 51 -9.91 1.85 -2.05
C ASN A 51 -8.87 0.73 -1.99
N GLY A 52 -9.05 -0.21 -1.06
CA GLY A 52 -8.21 -1.41 -0.97
C GLY A 52 -8.65 -2.53 -1.89
N ALA A 53 -7.84 -3.59 -1.95
CA ALA A 53 -8.15 -4.84 -2.64
C ALA A 53 -9.45 -5.50 -2.11
N ASN A 54 -9.87 -5.20 -0.88
CA ASN A 54 -11.17 -5.61 -0.33
C ASN A 54 -12.39 -4.95 -1.01
N LYS A 55 -12.17 -3.94 -1.84
CA LYS A 55 -13.19 -3.28 -2.67
C LYS A 55 -12.96 -3.58 -4.15
N ALA A 56 -12.12 -4.56 -4.48
CA ALA A 56 -11.95 -4.98 -5.86
C ALA A 56 -13.28 -5.53 -6.41
N PRO A 57 -13.62 -5.29 -7.69
CA PRO A 57 -14.92 -5.70 -8.26
C PRO A 57 -15.18 -7.21 -8.19
N ASP A 58 -14.12 -7.99 -8.18
CA ASP A 58 -14.09 -9.44 -8.20
C ASP A 58 -13.96 -10.05 -6.79
N TYR A 59 -13.83 -9.22 -5.73
CA TYR A 59 -13.66 -9.67 -4.36
C TYR A 59 -14.99 -10.17 -3.75
N HIS A 60 -14.95 -11.35 -3.13
CA HIS A 60 -16.04 -11.88 -2.34
C HIS A 60 -15.57 -12.19 -0.90
N PRO A 61 -16.29 -11.72 0.15
CA PRO A 61 -15.87 -11.90 1.54
C PRO A 61 -15.66 -13.34 1.99
N LYS A 62 -16.34 -14.31 1.37
CA LYS A 62 -16.18 -15.73 1.70
C LYS A 62 -14.87 -16.34 1.21
N ASP A 63 -14.36 -15.85 0.07
CA ASP A 63 -13.12 -16.39 -0.49
C ASP A 63 -11.91 -15.77 0.21
N ASN A 64 -12.03 -14.51 0.64
CA ASN A 64 -10.98 -13.75 1.34
C ASN A 64 -9.60 -13.77 0.65
N VAL A 65 -9.56 -14.08 -0.65
CA VAL A 65 -8.33 -14.06 -1.46
C VAL A 65 -8.08 -12.63 -1.90
N MET A 66 -7.00 -12.02 -1.42
CA MET A 66 -6.61 -10.64 -1.76
C MET A 66 -5.44 -10.57 -2.75
N LEU A 67 -4.69 -11.66 -2.91
CA LEU A 67 -3.56 -11.73 -3.83
C LEU A 67 -4.01 -11.58 -5.28
N GLY A 68 -3.32 -10.70 -6.00
CA GLY A 68 -3.64 -10.36 -7.39
C GLY A 68 -4.94 -9.59 -7.59
N ARG A 69 -5.45 -8.94 -6.55
CA ARG A 69 -6.58 -8.01 -6.62
C ARG A 69 -6.11 -6.59 -6.30
N VAL A 70 -6.83 -5.63 -6.86
CA VAL A 70 -6.53 -4.20 -6.69
C VAL A 70 -7.81 -3.41 -6.44
N GLY A 71 -7.77 -2.54 -5.43
CA GLY A 71 -8.80 -1.53 -5.24
C GLY A 71 -8.65 -0.44 -6.29
N ARG A 72 -9.78 0.10 -6.77
CA ARG A 72 -9.81 1.13 -7.81
C ARG A 72 -10.41 2.40 -7.27
N THR A 73 -9.77 3.53 -7.55
CA THR A 73 -10.27 4.85 -7.17
C THR A 73 -10.02 5.83 -8.31
N ALA A 74 -11.06 6.54 -8.73
CA ALA A 74 -10.93 7.64 -9.67
C ALA A 74 -10.37 8.86 -8.94
N VAL A 75 -9.25 9.39 -9.43
CA VAL A 75 -8.51 10.48 -8.81
C VAL A 75 -8.21 11.55 -9.87
N ASP A 76 -8.26 12.81 -9.48
CA ASP A 76 -7.83 13.91 -10.33
C ASP A 76 -6.36 13.75 -10.73
N LYS A 77 -6.06 13.89 -12.01
CA LYS A 77 -4.70 13.66 -12.53
C LYS A 77 -3.70 14.69 -12.01
N ALA A 78 -4.10 15.95 -11.83
CA ALA A 78 -3.19 16.96 -11.32
C ALA A 78 -2.78 16.64 -9.87
N PHE A 79 -3.70 16.12 -9.06
CA PHE A 79 -3.36 15.59 -7.74
C PHE A 79 -2.40 14.39 -7.83
N TRP A 80 -2.70 13.40 -8.69
CA TRP A 80 -1.87 12.20 -8.82
C TRP A 80 -0.45 12.53 -9.27
N ASP A 81 -0.29 13.36 -10.30
CA ASP A 81 1.02 13.76 -10.82
C ASP A 81 1.83 14.55 -9.78
N ALA A 82 1.18 15.43 -9.01
CA ALA A 82 1.81 16.17 -7.92
C ALA A 82 2.23 15.24 -6.78
N TRP A 83 1.37 14.28 -6.42
CA TRP A 83 1.66 13.31 -5.37
C TRP A 83 2.80 12.38 -5.76
N LEU A 84 2.82 11.91 -7.01
CA LEU A 84 3.87 11.06 -7.54
C LEU A 84 5.23 11.76 -7.52
N LYS A 85 5.29 13.07 -7.86
CA LYS A 85 6.53 13.85 -7.74
C LYS A 85 7.05 13.92 -6.31
N GLN A 86 6.18 14.05 -5.32
CA GLN A 86 6.57 14.09 -3.90
C GLN A 86 6.96 12.71 -3.34
N ASN A 87 6.42 11.63 -3.89
CA ASN A 87 6.51 10.28 -3.32
C ASN A 87 7.13 9.25 -4.28
N ALA A 88 7.79 9.68 -5.35
CA ALA A 88 8.40 8.80 -6.35
C ALA A 88 9.38 7.80 -5.72
N ASP A 89 10.05 8.22 -4.66
CA ASP A 89 11.01 7.41 -3.92
C ASP A 89 10.40 6.51 -2.84
N SER A 90 9.09 6.59 -2.61
CA SER A 90 8.39 5.77 -1.63
C SER A 90 8.33 4.30 -2.07
N ASP A 91 8.42 3.39 -1.09
CA ASP A 91 8.18 1.97 -1.29
C ASP A 91 6.79 1.68 -1.89
N LEU A 92 5.82 2.58 -1.67
CA LEU A 92 4.49 2.48 -2.28
C LEU A 92 4.52 2.51 -3.80
N VAL A 93 5.41 3.35 -4.36
CA VAL A 93 5.57 3.52 -5.80
C VAL A 93 6.58 2.51 -6.33
N LYS A 94 7.72 2.34 -5.63
CA LYS A 94 8.80 1.42 -6.04
C LYS A 94 8.35 -0.03 -6.10
N ASN A 95 7.59 -0.50 -5.11
CA ASN A 95 7.06 -1.86 -5.09
C ASN A 95 5.72 -1.99 -5.82
N GLN A 96 5.32 -0.96 -6.58
CA GLN A 96 4.07 -0.92 -7.35
C GLN A 96 2.84 -1.30 -6.51
N VAL A 97 2.83 -0.88 -5.24
CA VAL A 97 1.68 -1.06 -4.34
C VAL A 97 0.56 -0.13 -4.76
N VAL A 98 0.93 1.08 -5.20
CA VAL A 98 0.03 2.10 -5.73
C VAL A 98 0.51 2.52 -7.10
N PHE A 99 -0.36 2.44 -8.09
CA PHE A 99 -0.04 2.80 -9.48
C PHE A 99 -1.29 3.28 -10.21
N ALA A 100 -1.12 4.08 -11.26
CA ALA A 100 -2.24 4.58 -12.05
C ALA A 100 -2.28 3.90 -13.42
N GLU A 101 -3.48 3.57 -13.87
CA GLU A 101 -3.74 3.06 -15.21
C GLU A 101 -4.88 3.83 -15.88
N LEU A 102 -4.87 3.83 -17.21
CA LEU A 102 -5.87 4.53 -18.02
C LEU A 102 -7.11 3.67 -18.30
N THR A 103 -6.97 2.34 -18.24
CA THR A 103 -8.05 1.41 -18.58
C THR A 103 -8.13 0.26 -17.60
N ASP A 104 -9.36 -0.21 -17.35
CA ASP A 104 -9.63 -1.36 -16.47
C ASP A 104 -8.95 -2.65 -16.96
N ALA A 105 -8.78 -2.81 -18.27
CA ALA A 105 -8.10 -3.97 -18.86
C ALA A 105 -6.62 -4.03 -18.45
N ARG A 106 -5.91 -2.90 -18.45
CA ARG A 106 -4.52 -2.83 -18.01
C ARG A 106 -4.40 -3.02 -16.50
N ALA A 107 -5.33 -2.43 -15.74
CA ALA A 107 -5.43 -2.65 -14.31
C ALA A 107 -5.54 -4.14 -13.96
N ASN A 108 -6.41 -4.87 -14.67
CA ASN A 108 -6.58 -6.32 -14.51
C ASN A 108 -5.33 -7.11 -14.87
N ALA A 109 -4.69 -6.77 -16.00
CA ALA A 109 -3.47 -7.45 -16.44
C ALA A 109 -2.35 -7.28 -15.40
N LYS A 110 -2.16 -6.06 -14.89
CA LYS A 110 -1.19 -5.77 -13.82
C LYS A 110 -1.54 -6.46 -12.50
N ALA A 111 -2.81 -6.44 -12.10
CA ALA A 111 -3.24 -7.18 -10.92
C ALA A 111 -2.93 -8.69 -11.03
N ALA A 112 -3.08 -9.28 -12.22
CA ALA A 112 -2.77 -10.68 -12.45
C ALA A 112 -1.27 -11.01 -12.32
N GLU A 113 -0.37 -10.10 -12.71
CA GLU A 113 1.09 -10.25 -12.52
C GLU A 113 1.44 -10.37 -11.01
N PHE A 114 0.72 -9.66 -10.15
CA PHE A 114 0.96 -9.64 -8.70
C PHE A 114 0.28 -10.78 -7.91
N LYS A 115 -0.30 -11.78 -8.59
CA LYS A 115 -0.96 -12.92 -7.91
C LYS A 115 -0.01 -13.72 -7.01
N ALA A 116 1.27 -13.80 -7.36
CA ALA A 116 2.26 -14.55 -6.59
C ALA A 116 3.04 -13.66 -5.59
N GLU A 117 2.91 -12.34 -5.68
CA GLU A 117 3.73 -11.40 -4.95
C GLU A 117 3.01 -10.89 -3.70
N LYS A 118 3.53 -11.28 -2.53
CA LYS A 118 2.99 -10.88 -1.23
C LYS A 118 3.44 -9.47 -0.87
N THR A 119 2.48 -8.65 -0.48
CA THR A 119 2.65 -7.30 0.09
C THR A 119 2.95 -7.34 1.60
N GLY A 120 2.76 -8.49 2.25
CA GLY A 120 2.97 -8.69 3.69
C GLY A 120 1.77 -8.33 4.55
N PHE A 121 0.71 -7.77 3.95
CA PHE A 121 -0.55 -7.41 4.61
C PHE A 121 -1.71 -8.34 4.20
N GLU A 122 -1.40 -9.44 3.52
CA GLU A 122 -2.37 -10.48 3.24
C GLU A 122 -2.83 -11.18 4.53
N PRO A 123 -4.10 -11.65 4.59
CA PRO A 123 -4.54 -12.51 5.67
C PRO A 123 -3.67 -13.77 5.71
N LEU A 124 -3.23 -14.14 6.91
CA LEU A 124 -2.50 -15.39 7.12
C LEU A 124 -3.43 -16.59 6.89
N ASP A 125 -2.88 -17.63 6.27
CA ASP A 125 -3.60 -18.88 6.09
C ASP A 125 -3.83 -19.56 7.46
N PRO A 126 -5.07 -19.89 7.84
CA PRO A 126 -5.37 -20.48 9.15
C PRO A 126 -4.66 -21.81 9.40
N GLU A 127 -4.44 -22.63 8.38
CA GLU A 127 -3.72 -23.90 8.50
C GLU A 127 -2.23 -23.67 8.67
N GLU A 128 -1.67 -22.65 8.01
CA GLU A 128 -0.28 -22.23 8.21
C GLU A 128 -0.06 -21.69 9.64
N ILE A 129 -1.02 -20.96 10.21
CA ILE A 129 -0.98 -20.50 11.61
C ILE A 129 -0.99 -21.70 12.57
N LYS A 130 -1.90 -22.67 12.37
CA LYS A 130 -1.97 -23.88 13.20
C LYS A 130 -0.68 -24.68 13.14
N ARG A 131 -0.10 -24.84 11.95
CA ARG A 131 1.16 -25.57 11.76
C ARG A 131 2.33 -24.91 12.48
N LYS A 132 2.46 -23.58 12.39
CA LYS A 132 3.51 -22.84 13.12
C LYS A 132 3.32 -22.92 14.63
N GLY A 133 2.08 -22.82 15.11
CA GLY A 133 1.76 -23.00 16.53
C GLY A 133 2.10 -24.40 17.04
N LEU A 134 1.81 -25.43 16.25
CA LEU A 134 2.15 -26.82 16.58
C LEU A 134 3.66 -27.05 16.59
N ALA A 135 4.38 -26.53 15.59
CA ALA A 135 5.84 -26.64 15.52
C ALA A 135 6.52 -25.94 16.72
N ALA A 136 6.05 -24.75 17.10
CA ALA A 136 6.54 -24.05 18.29
C ALA A 136 6.25 -24.82 19.60
N ALA A 137 5.11 -25.50 19.69
CA ALA A 137 4.77 -26.35 20.83
C ALA A 137 5.63 -27.63 20.89
N GLU A 138 5.92 -28.25 19.75
CA GLU A 138 6.83 -29.40 19.65
C GLU A 138 8.27 -29.02 20.02
N GLU A 139 8.75 -27.86 19.57
CA GLU A 139 10.09 -27.36 19.89
C GLU A 139 10.22 -27.05 21.40
N ALA A 140 9.21 -26.40 22.00
CA ALA A 140 9.15 -26.16 23.43
C ALA A 140 9.08 -27.47 24.26
N SER A 141 8.41 -28.50 23.75
CA SER A 141 8.36 -29.83 24.37
C SER A 141 9.74 -30.50 24.34
N ARG A 142 10.43 -30.50 23.19
CA ARG A 142 11.79 -31.04 23.07
C ARG A 142 12.79 -30.32 23.97
N ALA A 143 12.70 -29.00 24.08
CA ALA A 143 13.55 -28.21 24.97
C ALA A 143 13.33 -28.53 26.46
N ARG A 144 12.10 -28.87 26.87
CA ARG A 144 11.79 -29.31 28.24
C ARG A 144 12.25 -30.73 28.56
N VAL A 145 12.34 -31.60 27.55
CA VAL A 145 12.83 -32.98 27.73
C VAL A 145 14.37 -33.03 27.71
N ALA A 146 15.03 -32.03 27.10
CA ALA A 146 16.48 -31.91 27.03
C ALA A 146 17.12 -31.11 28.18
N ALA A 147 16.32 -30.52 29.07
CA ALA A 147 16.75 -29.77 30.26
C ALA A 147 16.57 -30.60 31.53
#